data_AF-A0A554G9V7-F1
#
_entry.id   AF-A0A554G9V7-F1
#
_cell.length_a   1.000
_cell.length_b   1.000
_cell.length_c   1.000
_cell.angle_alpha   90.00
_cell.angle_beta   90.00
_cell.angle_gamma   90.00
#
_symmetry.space_group_name_H-M   'P 1'
#
loop_
_entity.id
_entity.type
_entity.pdbx_description
1 polymer ?
#
loop_
_entity_poly.entity_id
_entity_poly.type
_entity_poly.pdbx_seq_one_letter_code
_entity_poly.pdbx_strand_id
1 'polypeptide(L)'
;MFVAALLSAATASAQCTGDGVQLYPSPGGIVPTNMRLLLEGVGTARSPVLALVGKPLKLVASDHEVTLKVTKGWESTLGRAVIILKPSEPMQPDKRYTLRLGEVLPNVPILNGQPGAQPSWLSGKGPDTKAPKWVKRPAVSEGFVRRSPQGIARFVKLNLALREESPAFLVVKLSPRRLGISPQQYLLPVQSNTAYLGHEACGGAFALEDGRSYRARIEAFDAAGNLAPSTPPVDFEAPSAKGP
;
A
#
# COMPACT_ATOMS: atom_id res chain seq x y z
N MET A 1 -47.10 -34.71 -10.72
CA MET A 1 -45.66 -34.85 -11.01
C MET A 1 -45.05 -33.46 -10.91
N PHE A 2 -44.41 -33.14 -9.78
CA PHE A 2 -43.81 -31.81 -9.54
C PHE A 2 -42.33 -31.88 -9.92
N VAL A 3 -41.94 -31.14 -10.96
CA VAL A 3 -40.53 -30.99 -11.37
C VAL A 3 -39.96 -29.80 -10.62
N ALA A 4 -39.09 -30.06 -9.65
CA ALA A 4 -38.33 -29.03 -8.95
C ALA A 4 -37.11 -28.65 -9.80
N ALA A 5 -37.12 -27.45 -10.38
CA ALA A 5 -35.96 -26.89 -11.08
C ALA A 5 -34.96 -26.34 -10.04
N LEU A 6 -33.84 -27.03 -9.86
CA LEU A 6 -32.70 -26.50 -9.11
C LEU A 6 -32.03 -25.39 -9.93
N LEU A 7 -32.22 -24.14 -9.50
CA LEU A 7 -31.41 -23.01 -9.95
C LEU A 7 -30.02 -23.12 -9.32
N SER A 8 -29.07 -23.66 -10.08
CA SER A 8 -27.65 -23.56 -9.77
C SER A 8 -27.24 -22.09 -9.87
N ALA A 9 -27.05 -21.42 -8.73
CA ALA A 9 -26.45 -20.09 -8.70
C ALA A 9 -25.00 -20.21 -9.19
N ALA A 10 -24.76 -19.85 -10.45
CA ALA A 10 -23.41 -19.68 -10.96
C ALA A 10 -22.73 -18.59 -10.11
N THR A 11 -21.73 -19.00 -9.34
CA THR A 11 -20.87 -18.05 -8.63
C THR A 11 -20.12 -17.25 -9.71
N ALA A 12 -20.56 -16.01 -9.93
CA ALA A 12 -19.82 -15.04 -10.72
C ALA A 12 -18.52 -14.74 -9.97
N SER A 13 -17.50 -15.58 -10.18
CA SER A 13 -16.13 -15.29 -9.82
C SER A 13 -15.71 -14.11 -10.70
N ALA A 14 -15.69 -12.90 -10.12
CA ALA A 14 -14.95 -11.81 -10.74
C ALA A 14 -13.50 -12.31 -10.88
N GLN A 15 -13.03 -12.42 -12.12
CA GLN A 15 -11.67 -12.86 -12.43
C GLN A 15 -10.72 -11.71 -12.08
N CYS A 16 -10.39 -11.60 -10.79
CA CYS A 16 -9.52 -10.57 -10.27
C CYS A 16 -8.08 -10.90 -10.63
N THR A 17 -7.54 -10.24 -11.65
CA THR A 17 -6.18 -10.47 -12.20
C THR A 17 -5.07 -9.81 -11.38
N GLY A 18 -5.26 -9.59 -10.08
CA GLY A 18 -4.44 -8.70 -9.25
C GLY A 18 -3.65 -9.37 -8.13
N ASP A 19 -3.50 -10.69 -8.15
CA ASP A 19 -2.85 -11.45 -7.07
C ASP A 19 -1.33 -11.37 -7.14
N GLY A 20 -0.70 -11.04 -6.02
CA GLY A 20 0.75 -10.96 -5.92
C GLY A 20 1.19 -9.98 -4.84
N VAL A 21 2.43 -9.52 -4.96
CA VAL A 21 3.02 -8.59 -4.00
C VAL A 21 3.43 -7.27 -4.64
N GLN A 22 3.31 -6.20 -3.89
CA GLN A 22 3.89 -4.90 -4.22
C GLN A 22 4.97 -4.55 -3.21
N LEU A 23 6.03 -3.92 -3.69
CA LEU A 23 7.16 -3.47 -2.88
C LEU A 23 7.26 -1.97 -2.92
N TYR A 24 7.48 -1.36 -1.76
CA TYR A 24 7.64 0.07 -1.65
C TYR A 24 8.90 0.42 -0.83
N PRO A 25 9.80 1.29 -1.32
CA PRO A 25 9.90 1.81 -2.68
C PRO A 25 9.83 0.76 -3.80
N SER A 26 9.29 1.12 -4.96
CA SER A 26 9.27 0.22 -6.12
C SER A 26 10.69 -0.24 -6.48
N PRO A 27 10.89 -1.50 -6.87
CA PRO A 27 12.20 -2.00 -7.30
C PRO A 27 12.80 -1.17 -8.45
N GLY A 28 14.13 -1.06 -8.48
CA GLY A 28 14.91 -0.41 -9.53
C GLY A 28 15.38 1.01 -9.20
N GLY A 29 14.85 1.64 -8.15
CA GLY A 29 15.22 2.99 -7.74
C GLY A 29 16.52 3.09 -6.91
N ILE A 30 16.91 4.34 -6.64
CA ILE A 30 17.94 4.71 -5.66
C ILE A 30 17.25 4.98 -4.33
N VAL A 31 17.80 4.46 -3.22
CA VAL A 31 17.18 4.52 -1.89
C VAL A 31 18.20 4.84 -0.80
N PRO A 32 17.82 5.50 0.31
CA PRO A 32 18.75 5.76 1.40
C PRO A 32 19.23 4.46 2.06
N THR A 33 20.40 4.48 2.70
CA THR A 33 21.00 3.25 3.25
C THR A 33 20.22 2.66 4.43
N ASN A 34 19.38 3.46 5.09
CA ASN A 34 18.48 3.04 6.16
C ASN A 34 17.02 2.85 5.70
N MET A 35 16.80 2.67 4.39
CA MET A 35 15.48 2.39 3.80
C MET A 35 14.69 1.34 4.59
N ARG A 36 13.40 1.62 4.81
CA ARG A 36 12.37 0.64 5.17
C ARG A 36 11.65 0.20 3.90
N LEU A 37 11.48 -1.10 3.76
CA LEU A 37 10.65 -1.66 2.70
C LEU A 37 9.26 -1.95 3.25
N LEU A 38 8.24 -1.69 2.45
CA LEU A 38 6.87 -2.13 2.69
C LEU A 38 6.57 -3.23 1.68
N LEU A 39 6.21 -4.41 2.18
CA LEU A 39 5.76 -5.52 1.35
C LEU A 39 4.25 -5.64 1.52
N GLU A 40 3.52 -5.36 0.44
CA GLU A 40 2.07 -5.47 0.38
C GLU A 40 1.68 -6.77 -0.31
N GLY A 41 0.89 -7.62 0.35
CA GLY A 41 0.21 -8.75 -0.27
C GLY A 41 -1.18 -8.35 -0.73
N VAL A 42 -1.49 -8.64 -2.00
CA VAL A 42 -2.77 -8.36 -2.64
C VAL A 42 -3.48 -9.68 -2.94
N GLY A 43 -4.77 -9.74 -2.60
CA GLY A 43 -5.61 -10.91 -2.85
C GLY A 43 -5.09 -12.15 -2.15
N THR A 44 -4.82 -13.23 -2.90
CA THR A 44 -4.34 -14.50 -2.33
C THR A 44 -2.96 -14.40 -1.66
N ALA A 45 -2.14 -13.42 -2.03
CA ALA A 45 -0.82 -13.20 -1.41
C ALA A 45 -0.89 -12.52 -0.03
N ARG A 46 -2.07 -12.05 0.41
CA ARG A 46 -2.27 -11.38 1.72
C ARG A 46 -1.81 -12.26 2.88
N SER A 47 -2.32 -13.49 2.98
CA SER A 47 -2.05 -14.39 4.10
C SER A 47 -0.58 -14.85 4.14
N PRO A 48 0.05 -15.27 3.03
CA PRO A 48 1.48 -15.56 2.99
C PRO A 48 2.36 -14.40 3.44
N VAL A 49 2.05 -13.16 3.02
CA VAL A 49 2.79 -11.96 3.45
C VAL A 49 2.68 -11.74 4.95
N LEU A 50 1.49 -11.84 5.53
CA LEU A 50 1.31 -11.70 6.99
C LEU A 50 2.04 -12.80 7.78
N ALA A 51 2.16 -14.02 7.22
CA ALA A 51 2.89 -15.13 7.83
C ALA A 51 4.42 -14.93 7.85
N LEU A 52 4.93 -13.85 7.26
CA LEU A 52 6.34 -13.46 7.36
C LEU A 52 6.66 -12.65 8.62
N VAL A 53 5.66 -12.15 9.36
CA VAL A 53 5.90 -11.37 10.57
C VAL A 53 6.73 -12.18 11.57
N GLY A 54 7.84 -11.60 12.05
CA GLY A 54 8.79 -12.25 12.93
C GLY A 54 9.82 -13.16 12.24
N LYS A 55 9.67 -13.46 10.95
CA LYS A 55 10.67 -14.21 10.17
C LYS A 55 11.68 -13.24 9.55
N PRO A 56 12.99 -13.50 9.63
CA PRO A 56 13.98 -12.63 9.00
C PRO A 56 13.89 -12.75 7.47
N LEU A 57 14.02 -11.61 6.77
CA LEU A 57 14.37 -11.57 5.35
C LEU A 57 15.77 -10.97 5.18
N LYS A 58 16.30 -11.01 3.96
CA LYS A 58 17.66 -10.52 3.67
C LYS A 58 17.69 -9.63 2.44
N LEU A 59 18.45 -8.54 2.53
CA LEU A 59 18.98 -7.80 1.40
C LEU A 59 20.42 -8.23 1.17
N VAL A 60 20.74 -8.62 -0.07
CA VAL A 60 22.06 -9.16 -0.42
C VAL A 60 22.71 -8.32 -1.51
N ALA A 61 23.96 -7.93 -1.26
CA ALA A 61 24.91 -7.40 -2.24
C ALA A 61 26.07 -8.40 -2.41
N SER A 62 27.07 -8.10 -3.24
CA SER A 62 28.21 -8.98 -3.56
C SER A 62 28.98 -9.50 -2.33
N ASP A 63 29.13 -8.65 -1.32
CA ASP A 63 30.03 -8.81 -0.18
C ASP A 63 29.40 -8.26 1.12
N HIS A 64 28.09 -8.02 1.10
CA HIS A 64 27.35 -7.53 2.26
C HIS A 64 25.93 -8.10 2.27
N GLU A 65 25.50 -8.54 3.44
CA GLU A 65 24.15 -9.01 3.68
C GLU A 65 23.54 -8.19 4.83
N VAL A 66 22.32 -7.71 4.65
CA VAL A 66 21.57 -7.00 5.68
C VAL A 66 20.34 -7.80 6.04
N THR A 67 20.22 -8.19 7.31
CA THR A 67 19.00 -8.83 7.81
C THR A 67 17.89 -7.78 7.95
N LEU A 68 16.68 -8.15 7.54
CA LEU A 68 15.47 -7.36 7.67
C LEU A 68 14.61 -7.91 8.80
N LYS A 69 14.37 -7.09 9.82
CA LYS A 69 13.35 -7.34 10.82
C LYS A 69 11.98 -7.09 10.22
N VAL A 70 11.13 -8.11 10.24
CA VAL A 70 9.77 -8.04 9.72
C VAL A 70 8.78 -7.79 10.83
N THR A 71 8.10 -6.65 10.76
CA THR A 71 7.05 -6.28 11.70
C THR A 71 5.72 -6.15 11.00
N LYS A 72 4.63 -6.40 11.74
CA LYS A 72 3.28 -6.16 11.26
C LYS A 72 3.11 -4.69 10.87
N GLY A 73 2.57 -4.44 9.69
CA GLY A 73 2.13 -3.12 9.24
C GLY A 73 0.62 -3.01 9.39
N TRP A 74 -0.07 -2.81 8.26
CA TRP A 74 -1.49 -2.52 8.22
C TRP A 74 -2.26 -3.58 7.44
N GLU A 75 -3.52 -3.80 7.80
CA GLU A 75 -4.43 -4.71 7.10
C GLU A 75 -5.67 -3.95 6.67
N SER A 76 -6.05 -4.12 5.40
CA SER A 76 -7.30 -3.61 4.88
C SER A 76 -8.38 -4.68 5.02
N THR A 77 -9.61 -4.25 5.22
CA THR A 77 -10.79 -5.12 5.12
C THR A 77 -11.06 -5.59 3.68
N LEU A 78 -10.36 -5.02 2.69
CA LEU A 78 -10.55 -5.30 1.27
C LEU A 78 -9.38 -6.07 0.65
N GLY A 79 -8.90 -7.10 1.34
CA GLY A 79 -8.00 -8.10 0.74
C GLY A 79 -6.57 -7.64 0.54
N ARG A 80 -6.09 -6.69 1.35
CA ARG A 80 -4.70 -6.21 1.31
C ARG A 80 -4.04 -6.26 2.68
N ALA A 81 -2.74 -6.55 2.74
CA ALA A 81 -1.96 -6.48 3.97
C ALA A 81 -0.54 -6.01 3.69
N VAL A 82 -0.02 -5.15 4.56
CA VAL A 82 1.34 -4.62 4.51
C VAL A 82 2.11 -5.13 5.72
N ILE A 83 3.32 -5.60 5.48
CA ILE A 83 4.36 -5.76 6.51
C ILE A 83 5.48 -4.76 6.27
N ILE A 84 6.18 -4.40 7.33
CA ILE A 84 7.31 -3.48 7.29
C ILE A 84 8.59 -4.29 7.44
N LEU A 85 9.51 -4.15 6.51
CA LEU A 85 10.84 -4.75 6.56
C LEU A 85 11.85 -3.65 6.92
N LYS A 86 12.36 -3.70 8.14
CA LYS A 86 13.34 -2.74 8.65
C LYS A 86 14.73 -3.37 8.67
N PRO A 87 15.75 -2.76 8.06
CA PRO A 87 17.10 -3.28 8.11
C PRO A 87 17.65 -3.24 9.54
N SER A 88 18.39 -4.29 9.94
CA SER A 88 19.05 -4.39 11.24
C SER A 88 20.22 -3.41 11.37
N GLU A 89 20.84 -3.09 10.23
CA GLU A 89 21.95 -2.15 10.10
C GLU A 89 21.84 -1.40 8.76
N PRO A 90 22.43 -0.21 8.62
CA PRO A 90 22.44 0.48 7.33
C PRO A 90 23.11 -0.36 6.23
N MET A 91 22.55 -0.28 5.02
CA MET A 91 23.22 -0.76 3.81
C MET A 91 24.53 0.00 3.58
N GLN A 92 25.47 -0.62 2.89
CA GLN A 92 26.66 0.10 2.43
C GLN A 92 26.30 0.98 1.23
N PRO A 93 26.90 2.17 1.08
CA PRO A 93 26.58 3.08 -0.01
C PRO A 93 27.01 2.55 -1.38
N ASP A 94 26.33 3.01 -2.42
CA ASP A 94 26.65 2.76 -3.83
C ASP A 94 26.70 1.26 -4.22
N LYS A 95 25.88 0.44 -3.56
CA LYS A 95 25.76 -1.00 -3.83
C LYS A 95 24.36 -1.39 -4.25
N ARG A 96 24.27 -2.39 -5.12
CA ARG A 96 23.00 -2.98 -5.50
C ARG A 96 22.61 -4.07 -4.51
N TYR A 97 21.51 -3.86 -3.80
CA TYR A 97 20.93 -4.84 -2.89
C TYR A 97 19.72 -5.51 -3.52
N THR A 98 19.67 -6.83 -3.44
CA THR A 98 18.56 -7.66 -3.91
C THR A 98 17.83 -8.26 -2.73
N LEU A 99 16.50 -8.16 -2.70
CA LEU A 99 15.68 -8.80 -1.69
C LEU A 99 15.45 -10.27 -2.07
N ARG A 100 15.86 -11.19 -1.20
CA ARG A 100 15.69 -12.65 -1.37
C ARG A 100 14.25 -13.10 -1.08
N LEU A 101 13.29 -12.54 -1.82
CA LEU A 101 11.87 -12.80 -1.58
C LEU A 101 11.45 -14.22 -1.98
N GLY A 102 12.04 -14.77 -3.05
CA GLY A 102 11.69 -16.09 -3.57
C GLY A 102 12.00 -17.26 -2.61
N GLU A 103 12.88 -17.06 -1.64
CA GLU A 103 13.19 -18.06 -0.60
C GLU A 103 12.05 -18.23 0.41
N VAL A 104 11.25 -17.18 0.61
CA VAL A 104 10.17 -17.16 1.62
C VAL A 104 8.76 -17.09 1.01
N LEU A 105 8.66 -16.55 -0.21
CA LEU A 105 7.44 -16.50 -1.02
C LEU A 105 7.77 -16.98 -2.44
N PRO A 106 7.91 -18.30 -2.65
CA PRO A 106 8.24 -18.85 -3.96
C PRO A 106 7.13 -18.56 -4.97
N ASN A 107 7.52 -18.25 -6.21
CA ASN A 107 6.62 -18.03 -7.36
C ASN A 107 5.57 -16.93 -7.18
N VAL A 108 5.74 -16.01 -6.22
CA VAL A 108 4.80 -14.89 -6.06
C VAL A 108 5.05 -13.82 -7.13
N PRO A 109 4.03 -13.39 -7.89
CA PRO A 109 4.19 -12.29 -8.84
C PRO A 109 4.50 -10.98 -8.13
N ILE A 110 5.50 -10.24 -8.62
CA ILE A 110 5.79 -8.87 -8.17
C ILE A 110 5.08 -7.90 -9.10
N LEU A 111 4.02 -7.25 -8.59
CA LEU A 111 3.07 -6.48 -9.39
C LEU A 111 3.61 -5.12 -9.84
N ASN A 112 4.63 -4.59 -9.17
CA ASN A 112 5.26 -3.31 -9.49
C ASN A 112 6.78 -3.44 -9.75
N GLY A 113 7.22 -4.61 -10.22
CA GLY A 113 8.60 -4.91 -10.58
C GLY A 113 8.75 -5.35 -12.03
N GLN A 114 9.99 -5.65 -12.42
CA GLN A 114 10.27 -6.26 -13.73
C GLN A 114 9.89 -7.75 -13.69
N PRO A 115 9.06 -8.25 -14.63
CA PRO A 115 8.66 -9.65 -14.67
C PRO A 115 9.88 -10.60 -14.70
N GLY A 116 9.88 -11.62 -13.83
CA GLY A 116 10.94 -12.61 -13.75
C GLY A 116 12.26 -12.14 -13.10
N ALA A 117 12.39 -10.86 -12.78
CA ALA A 117 13.58 -10.32 -12.10
C ALA A 117 13.43 -10.33 -10.58
N GLN A 118 14.53 -10.54 -9.86
CA GLN A 118 14.53 -10.33 -8.41
C GLN A 118 14.45 -8.84 -8.08
N PRO A 119 13.67 -8.44 -7.06
CA PRO A 119 13.53 -7.04 -6.68
C PRO A 119 14.86 -6.52 -6.10
N SER A 120 15.37 -5.43 -6.68
CA SER A 120 16.64 -4.83 -6.26
C SER A 120 16.59 -3.30 -6.26
N TRP A 121 17.46 -2.68 -5.46
CA TRP A 121 17.63 -1.22 -5.36
C TRP A 121 19.11 -0.88 -5.33
N LEU A 122 19.44 0.34 -5.77
CA LEU A 122 20.77 0.91 -5.56
C LEU A 122 20.76 1.72 -4.26
N SER A 123 21.64 1.39 -3.31
CA SER A 123 21.81 2.22 -2.11
C SER A 123 22.48 3.55 -2.49
N GLY A 124 21.93 4.64 -1.96
CA GLY A 124 22.48 5.98 -2.13
C GLY A 124 23.70 6.21 -1.22
N LYS A 125 24.09 7.48 -1.10
CA LYS A 125 25.33 7.89 -0.42
C LYS A 125 25.35 7.69 1.09
N GLY A 126 24.19 7.50 1.73
CA GLY A 126 24.11 7.40 3.19
C GLY A 126 22.68 7.31 3.72
N PRO A 127 22.53 7.35 5.05
CA PRO A 127 21.23 7.30 5.70
C PRO A 127 20.50 8.61 5.50
N ASP A 128 19.17 8.53 5.43
CA ASP A 128 18.30 9.69 5.46
C ASP A 128 17.67 9.86 6.85
N THR A 129 17.86 11.05 7.41
CA THR A 129 17.37 11.46 8.73
C THR A 129 16.49 12.71 8.65
N LYS A 130 16.24 13.22 7.44
CA LYS A 130 15.48 14.45 7.24
C LYS A 130 14.01 14.09 7.07
N ALA A 131 13.16 14.66 7.93
CA ALA A 131 11.72 14.51 7.78
C ALA A 131 11.20 15.20 6.50
N PRO A 132 10.23 14.59 5.79
CA PRO A 132 9.50 15.24 4.72
C PRO A 132 8.83 16.52 5.19
N LYS A 133 8.78 17.54 4.34
CA LYS A 133 8.11 18.81 4.66
C LYS A 133 6.91 19.04 3.75
N TRP A 134 5.77 19.39 4.34
CA TRP A 134 4.61 19.80 3.55
C TRP A 134 4.90 21.08 2.78
N VAL A 135 4.81 20.99 1.45
CA VAL A 135 4.67 22.15 0.55
C VAL A 135 3.18 22.46 0.41
N LYS A 136 2.36 21.42 0.27
CA LYS A 136 0.90 21.49 0.26
C LYS A 136 0.35 20.36 1.12
N ARG A 137 -0.44 20.72 2.14
CA ARG A 137 -1.10 19.72 2.99
C ARG A 137 -2.13 18.91 2.19
N PRO A 138 -2.40 17.65 2.56
CA PRO A 138 -3.39 16.84 1.88
C PRO A 138 -4.77 17.49 1.94
N ALA A 139 -5.43 17.57 0.79
CA ALA A 139 -6.81 17.99 0.67
C ALA A 139 -7.52 17.12 -0.37
N VAL A 140 -8.81 16.88 -0.16
CA VAL A 140 -9.64 16.23 -1.18
C VAL A 140 -9.76 17.16 -2.38
N SER A 141 -9.61 16.59 -3.57
CA SER A 141 -9.67 17.33 -4.83
C SER A 141 -10.80 16.87 -5.73
N GLU A 142 -10.93 15.57 -5.90
CA GLU A 142 -11.96 14.95 -6.72
C GLU A 142 -12.32 13.58 -6.16
N GLY A 143 -13.48 13.10 -6.58
CA GLY A 143 -13.99 11.79 -6.26
C GLY A 143 -14.54 11.13 -7.50
N PHE A 144 -14.32 9.83 -7.66
CA PHE A 144 -14.84 9.10 -8.82
C PHE A 144 -15.39 7.73 -8.46
N VAL A 145 -16.40 7.33 -9.23
CA VAL A 145 -17.00 6.00 -9.23
C VAL A 145 -16.87 5.42 -10.63
N ARG A 146 -16.34 4.21 -10.74
CA ARG A 146 -16.30 3.47 -12.01
C ARG A 146 -17.03 2.15 -11.83
N ARG A 147 -18.02 1.91 -12.70
CA ARG A 147 -18.72 0.62 -12.79
C ARG A 147 -18.06 -0.23 -13.89
N SER A 148 -17.85 -1.50 -13.58
CA SER A 148 -17.29 -2.50 -14.49
C SER A 148 -18.01 -3.83 -14.29
N PRO A 149 -17.89 -4.80 -15.22
CA PRO A 149 -18.41 -6.15 -15.01
C PRO A 149 -17.86 -6.82 -13.73
N GLN A 150 -16.66 -6.44 -13.29
CA GLN A 150 -16.00 -6.97 -12.09
C GLN A 150 -16.54 -6.34 -10.79
N GLY A 151 -17.28 -5.22 -10.88
CA GLY A 151 -17.84 -4.50 -9.73
C GLY A 151 -17.61 -3.00 -9.79
N ILE A 152 -17.71 -2.36 -8.62
CA ILE A 152 -17.60 -0.90 -8.46
C ILE A 152 -16.25 -0.54 -7.86
N ALA A 153 -15.53 0.36 -8.55
CA ALA A 153 -14.41 1.07 -7.98
C ALA A 153 -14.88 2.44 -7.47
N ARG A 154 -14.39 2.85 -6.30
CA ARG A 154 -14.70 4.14 -5.68
C ARG A 154 -13.47 4.71 -5.01
N PHE A 155 -13.13 5.95 -5.37
CA PHE A 155 -11.96 6.63 -4.84
C PHE A 155 -12.20 8.10 -4.58
N VAL A 156 -11.49 8.59 -3.57
CA VAL A 156 -11.26 10.01 -3.33
C VAL A 156 -9.79 10.30 -3.57
N LYS A 157 -9.51 11.31 -4.38
CA LYS A 157 -8.14 11.75 -4.66
C LYS A 157 -7.73 12.84 -3.67
N LEU A 158 -6.67 12.54 -2.93
CA LEU A 158 -5.96 13.50 -2.11
C LEU A 158 -4.88 14.17 -2.96
N ASN A 159 -4.95 15.50 -3.08
CA ASN A 159 -3.87 16.30 -3.64
C ASN A 159 -3.01 16.82 -2.48
N LEU A 160 -1.71 16.60 -2.58
CA LEU A 160 -0.72 17.01 -1.57
C LEU A 160 0.60 17.35 -2.25
N ALA A 161 1.54 17.95 -1.54
CA ALA A 161 2.92 18.06 -2.01
C ALA A 161 3.87 18.00 -0.83
N LEU A 162 4.87 17.14 -0.93
CA LEU A 162 5.96 16.99 0.02
C LEU A 162 7.25 17.42 -0.64
N ARG A 163 8.07 18.18 0.08
CA ARG A 163 9.48 18.34 -0.26
C ARG A 163 10.19 17.13 0.32
N GLU A 164 10.44 16.17 -0.56
CA GLU A 164 11.06 14.87 -0.25
C GLU A 164 11.75 14.36 -1.52
N GLU A 165 12.95 13.77 -1.38
CA GLU A 165 13.74 13.23 -2.49
C GLU A 165 13.46 11.74 -2.74
N SER A 166 13.03 11.03 -1.70
CA SER A 166 12.66 9.62 -1.74
C SER A 166 11.14 9.42 -1.92
N PRO A 167 10.68 8.18 -2.20
CA PRO A 167 9.25 7.91 -2.21
C PRO A 167 8.61 8.16 -0.84
N ALA A 168 7.43 8.78 -0.83
CA ALA A 168 6.66 9.05 0.37
C ALA A 168 5.35 8.27 0.41
N PHE A 169 4.86 8.03 1.62
CA PHE A 169 3.67 7.25 1.90
C PHE A 169 2.78 7.97 2.89
N LEU A 170 1.48 7.68 2.81
CA LEU A 170 0.51 8.11 3.80
C LEU A 170 0.03 6.90 4.60
N VAL A 171 -0.09 7.05 5.92
CA VAL A 171 -0.95 6.21 6.74
C VAL A 171 -2.22 7.01 6.99
N VAL A 172 -3.36 6.48 6.53
CA VAL A 172 -4.65 7.14 6.70
C VAL A 172 -5.47 6.35 7.70
N LYS A 173 -5.91 7.01 8.77
CA LYS A 173 -6.96 6.51 9.66
C LYS A 173 -8.28 7.17 9.26
N LEU A 174 -9.16 6.37 8.66
CA LEU A 174 -10.45 6.78 8.14
C LEU A 174 -11.55 6.45 9.16
N SER A 175 -12.23 7.47 9.68
CA SER A 175 -13.34 7.32 10.62
C SER A 175 -14.66 7.71 9.93
N PRO A 176 -15.62 6.78 9.80
CA PRO A 176 -16.98 7.13 9.38
C PRO A 176 -17.59 8.15 10.35
N ARG A 177 -18.40 9.08 9.84
CA ARG A 177 -19.11 10.05 10.69
C ARG A 177 -20.38 9.49 11.34
N ARG A 178 -20.75 8.25 11.02
CA ARG A 178 -21.84 7.50 11.64
C ARG A 178 -21.36 6.76 12.88
N LEU A 179 -22.19 6.76 13.93
CA LEU A 179 -21.94 6.01 15.17
C LEU A 179 -21.92 4.49 14.92
N GLY A 180 -21.11 3.77 15.69
CA GLY A 180 -21.09 2.30 15.71
C GLY A 180 -20.25 1.63 14.61
N ILE A 181 -19.60 2.39 13.72
CA ILE A 181 -18.70 1.83 12.71
C ILE A 181 -17.24 2.09 13.11
N SER A 182 -16.44 1.03 13.17
CA SER A 182 -15.02 1.11 13.52
C SER A 182 -14.21 1.86 12.46
N PRO A 183 -13.23 2.70 12.88
CA PRO A 183 -12.28 3.30 11.95
C PRO A 183 -11.46 2.24 11.20
N GLN A 184 -11.15 2.50 9.94
CA GLN A 184 -10.20 1.73 9.14
C GLN A 184 -8.85 2.46 9.14
N GLN A 185 -7.74 1.73 9.04
CA GLN A 185 -6.41 2.33 8.90
C GLN A 185 -5.59 1.57 7.87
N TYR A 186 -5.05 2.28 6.90
CA TYR A 186 -4.25 1.68 5.84
C TYR A 186 -3.23 2.62 5.22
N LEU A 187 -2.26 2.02 4.51
CA LEU A 187 -1.19 2.69 3.79
C LEU A 187 -1.67 3.11 2.38
N LEU A 188 -1.29 4.31 1.95
CA LEU A 188 -1.45 4.78 0.57
C LEU A 188 -0.10 5.26 0.02
N PRO A 189 0.38 4.77 -1.14
CA PRO A 189 1.54 5.35 -1.80
C PRO A 189 1.22 6.74 -2.36
N VAL A 190 2.19 7.66 -2.28
CA VAL A 190 2.10 8.96 -2.95
C VAL A 190 2.72 8.85 -4.33
N GLN A 191 1.95 9.18 -5.36
CA GLN A 191 2.40 9.19 -6.76
C GLN A 191 2.08 10.54 -7.38
N SER A 192 3.09 11.22 -7.91
CA SER A 192 2.92 12.51 -8.61
C SER A 192 2.07 13.51 -7.83
N ASN A 193 2.36 13.72 -6.53
CA ASN A 193 1.62 14.63 -5.64
C ASN A 193 0.16 14.23 -5.36
N THR A 194 -0.17 12.96 -5.57
CA THR A 194 -1.52 12.42 -5.37
C THR A 194 -1.50 11.13 -4.57
N ALA A 195 -2.57 10.88 -3.83
CA ALA A 195 -2.84 9.58 -3.21
C ALA A 195 -4.33 9.25 -3.36
N TYR A 196 -4.65 7.98 -3.62
CA TYR A 196 -6.00 7.53 -3.87
C TYR A 196 -6.54 6.76 -2.68
N LEU A 197 -7.57 7.30 -2.04
CA LEU A 197 -8.24 6.69 -0.89
C LEU A 197 -9.50 5.98 -1.37
N GLY A 198 -9.55 4.66 -1.24
CA GLY A 198 -10.71 3.88 -1.65
C GLY A 198 -10.36 2.48 -2.11
N HIS A 199 -11.08 2.00 -3.13
CA HIS A 199 -10.95 0.65 -3.63
C HIS A 199 -11.30 0.49 -5.10
N GLU A 200 -10.69 -0.52 -5.71
CA GLU A 200 -11.13 -1.10 -6.96
C GLU A 200 -12.25 -2.14 -6.71
N ALA A 201 -12.79 -2.70 -7.79
CA ALA A 201 -13.80 -3.76 -7.72
C ALA A 201 -13.31 -5.01 -6.97
N CYS A 202 -12.02 -5.32 -7.07
CA CYS A 202 -11.41 -6.56 -6.54
C CYS A 202 -10.69 -6.40 -5.20
N GLY A 203 -10.67 -5.20 -4.62
CA GLY A 203 -9.94 -4.93 -3.39
C GLY A 203 -9.44 -3.49 -3.31
N GLY A 204 -8.87 -3.12 -2.18
CA GLY A 204 -8.49 -1.72 -1.97
C GLY A 204 -7.98 -1.42 -0.59
N ALA A 205 -7.66 -0.15 -0.36
CA ALA A 205 -7.20 0.32 0.93
C ALA A 205 -8.38 0.52 1.89
N PHE A 206 -9.48 1.09 1.40
CA PHE A 206 -10.63 1.49 2.21
C PHE A 206 -11.95 1.16 1.53
N ALA A 207 -12.91 0.64 2.30
CA ALA A 207 -14.30 0.47 1.84
C ALA A 207 -15.06 1.78 2.02
N LEU A 208 -15.32 2.48 0.91
CA LEU A 208 -16.10 3.71 0.88
C LEU A 208 -17.55 3.40 0.52
N GLU A 209 -18.46 3.74 1.43
CA GLU A 209 -19.89 3.66 1.20
C GLU A 209 -20.37 4.85 0.36
N ASP A 210 -21.40 4.61 -0.44
CA ASP A 210 -21.99 5.59 -1.36
C ASP A 210 -22.50 6.85 -0.64
N GLY A 211 -21.98 8.03 -1.00
CA GLY A 211 -22.42 9.33 -0.44
C GLY A 211 -22.18 9.48 1.07
N ARG A 212 -21.35 8.65 1.70
CA ARG A 212 -21.13 8.71 3.15
C ARG A 212 -20.01 9.68 3.51
N SER A 213 -20.19 10.38 4.63
CA SER A 213 -19.18 11.30 5.15
C SER A 213 -18.17 10.60 6.04
N TYR A 214 -16.90 10.99 5.88
CA TYR A 214 -15.76 10.45 6.61
C TYR A 214 -14.86 11.57 7.13
N ARG A 215 -14.06 11.22 8.13
CA ARG A 215 -12.92 12.01 8.62
C ARG A 215 -11.64 11.20 8.43
N ALA A 216 -10.71 11.71 7.63
CA ALA A 216 -9.38 11.14 7.46
C ALA A 216 -8.37 11.85 8.36
N ARG A 217 -7.67 11.11 9.21
CA ARG A 217 -6.41 11.55 9.83
C ARG A 217 -5.25 10.99 9.01
N ILE A 218 -4.30 11.85 8.66
CA ILE A 218 -3.25 11.53 7.70
C ILE A 218 -1.90 11.75 8.37
N GLU A 219 -1.07 10.72 8.35
CA GLU A 219 0.35 10.78 8.70
C GLU A 219 1.14 10.48 7.43
N ALA A 220 2.24 11.21 7.20
CA ALA A 220 3.12 10.96 6.07
C ALA A 220 4.51 10.58 6.53
N PHE A 221 5.16 9.69 5.79
CA PHE A 221 6.54 9.29 6.03
C PHE A 221 7.29 8.97 4.73
N ASP A 222 8.60 9.10 4.74
CA ASP A 222 9.49 8.78 3.61
C ASP A 222 9.95 7.31 3.60
N ALA A 223 10.80 6.96 2.63
CA ALA A 223 11.37 5.62 2.53
C ALA A 223 12.26 5.23 3.72
N ALA A 224 12.85 6.17 4.47
CA ALA A 224 13.62 5.88 5.69
C ALA A 224 12.72 5.76 6.95
N GLY A 225 11.46 6.16 6.82
CA GLY A 225 10.45 6.22 7.85
C GLY A 225 10.59 7.41 8.79
N ASN A 226 11.12 8.54 8.30
CA ASN A 226 11.00 9.82 8.98
C ASN A 226 9.59 10.38 8.78
N LEU A 227 8.99 10.92 9.84
CA LEU A 227 7.61 11.41 9.82
C LEU A 227 7.56 12.89 9.42
N ALA A 228 6.63 13.24 8.54
CA ALA A 228 6.28 14.62 8.27
C ALA A 228 5.55 15.25 9.48
N PRO A 229 5.54 16.59 9.61
CA PRO A 229 4.72 17.27 10.61
C PRO A 229 3.23 16.89 10.50
N SER A 230 2.54 16.76 11.63
CA SER A 230 1.11 16.41 11.63
C SER A 230 0.25 17.45 10.92
N THR A 231 -0.84 17.00 10.29
CA THR A 231 -1.85 17.86 9.66
C THR A 231 -3.20 17.77 10.37
N PRO A 232 -4.05 18.80 10.27
CA PRO A 232 -5.45 18.65 10.66
C PRO A 232 -6.15 17.51 9.91
N PRO A 233 -7.20 16.90 10.49
CA PRO A 233 -8.01 15.92 9.78
C PRO A 233 -8.71 16.55 8.56
N VAL A 234 -8.95 15.73 7.54
CA VAL A 234 -9.70 16.10 6.34
C VAL A 234 -11.07 15.45 6.40
N ASP A 235 -12.13 16.26 6.39
CA ASP A 235 -13.51 15.78 6.28
C ASP A 235 -13.91 15.76 4.81
N PHE A 236 -14.61 14.72 4.37
CA PHE A 236 -15.09 14.59 3.00
C PHE A 236 -16.29 13.67 2.88
N GLU A 237 -17.00 13.76 1.76
CA GLU A 237 -18.04 12.81 1.36
C GLU A 237 -17.50 11.87 0.28
N ALA A 238 -17.77 10.57 0.44
CA ALA A 238 -17.41 9.58 -0.55
C ALA A 238 -18.27 9.75 -1.82
N PRO A 239 -17.72 9.48 -3.02
CA PRO A 239 -18.43 9.69 -4.26
C PRO A 239 -19.73 8.88 -4.35
N SER A 240 -20.81 9.54 -4.77
CA SER A 240 -22.11 8.93 -5.02
C SER A 240 -22.21 8.42 -6.45
N ALA A 241 -22.76 7.22 -6.62
CA ALA A 241 -23.00 6.63 -7.93
C ALA A 241 -24.22 7.21 -8.66
N LYS A 242 -24.91 8.19 -8.05
CA LYS A 242 -26.07 8.93 -8.60
C LYS A 242 -25.72 10.34 -9.11
N GLY A 243 -24.45 10.74 -9.08
CA GLY A 243 -24.04 12.13 -9.33
C GLY A 243 -24.11 13.00 -8.06
N PRO A 244 -23.57 14.23 -8.10
CA PRO A 244 -23.76 15.22 -7.03
C PRO A 244 -25.24 15.63 -6.88
#